data_AF-A0A5B6YR88-F1
#
_entry.id   AF-A0A5B6YR88-F1
#
_cell.length_a   1.000
_cell.length_b   1.000
_cell.length_c   1.000
_cell.angle_alpha   90.00
_cell.angle_beta   90.00
_cell.angle_gamma   90.00
#
_symmetry.space_group_name_H-M   'P 1'
#
loop_
_entity.id
_entity.type
_entity.pdbx_description
1 polymer ?
#
loop_
_entity_poly.entity_id
_entity_poly.type
_entity_poly.pdbx_seq_one_letter_code
_entity_poly.pdbx_strand_id
1 'polypeptide(L)'
;TRLHIGQLVKDTSAKLKQASESDHRAEVSANKKITDAKLAKDFQAVLKEFQKAQRLAAERETAYTAFVPQAVLPSSYTASELDLSSDKSPEQRALLVESRRQEVLLLDNEIVFNEAIIEEREQGIQEIQQQIGEVNEIFKDLAVLVHEQGAIIDDIGSNIEGAHAATAQGKSQLVKAAKTQRSNSSLACLLLVIFGIVLIIVIIVLAA
;
A
#
# COMPACT_ATOMS: atom_id res chain seq x y z
N THR A 1 -4.14 17.07 -8.46
CA THR A 1 -4.26 15.97 -7.45
C THR A 1 -3.20 14.88 -7.62
N ARG A 2 -3.00 14.30 -8.83
CA ARG A 2 -1.99 13.23 -9.05
C ARG A 2 -0.55 13.65 -8.71
N LEU A 3 -0.13 14.83 -9.17
CA LEU A 3 1.19 15.41 -8.84
C LEU A 3 1.42 15.53 -7.33
N HIS A 4 0.38 15.92 -6.59
CA HIS A 4 0.47 16.05 -5.14
C HIS A 4 0.67 14.69 -4.45
N ILE A 5 -0.05 13.65 -4.90
CA ILE A 5 0.14 12.29 -4.38
C ILE A 5 1.55 11.79 -4.72
N GLY A 6 2.05 12.04 -5.94
CA GLY A 6 3.43 11.71 -6.33
C GLY A 6 4.46 12.37 -5.42
N GLN A 7 4.28 13.66 -5.09
CA GLN A 7 5.16 14.35 -4.16
C GLN A 7 5.10 13.77 -2.75
N LEU A 8 3.90 13.47 -2.25
CA LEU A 8 3.69 12.81 -0.96
C LEU A 8 4.40 11.46 -0.88
N VAL A 9 4.34 10.66 -1.95
CA VAL A 9 5.03 9.36 -2.03
C VAL A 9 6.55 9.56 -1.95
N LYS A 10 7.11 10.52 -2.70
CA LYS A 10 8.54 10.85 -2.66
C LYS A 10 8.99 11.29 -1.28
N ASP A 11 8.29 12.25 -0.70
CA ASP A 11 8.63 12.82 0.59
C ASP A 11 8.55 11.76 1.70
N THR A 12 7.54 10.90 1.65
CA THR A 12 7.38 9.79 2.60
C THR A 12 8.49 8.77 2.45
N SER A 13 8.82 8.37 1.21
CA SER A 13 9.94 7.45 0.93
C SER A 13 11.27 8.02 1.43
N ALA A 14 11.56 9.29 1.14
CA ALA A 14 12.79 9.95 1.59
C ALA A 14 12.90 9.99 3.12
N LYS A 15 11.82 10.36 3.82
CA LYS A 15 11.79 10.38 5.29
C LYS A 15 11.97 8.99 5.89
N LEU A 16 11.35 7.99 5.29
CA LEU A 16 11.45 6.60 5.75
C LEU A 16 12.86 6.05 5.55
N LYS A 17 13.50 6.38 4.41
CA LYS A 17 14.90 6.03 4.16
C LYS A 17 15.84 6.68 5.16
N GLN A 18 15.65 7.97 5.45
CA GLN A 18 16.42 8.68 6.47
C GLN A 18 16.23 8.08 7.88
N ALA A 19 15.00 7.68 8.22
CA ALA A 19 14.70 7.04 9.49
C ALA A 19 15.43 5.69 9.63
N SER A 20 15.39 4.88 8.56
CA SER A 20 16.11 3.60 8.50
C SER A 20 17.64 3.77 8.58
N GLU A 21 18.23 4.74 7.87
CA GLU A 21 19.66 5.04 7.95
C GLU A 21 20.07 5.49 9.37
N SER A 22 19.20 6.25 10.05
CA SER A 22 19.44 6.69 11.44
C SER A 22 19.43 5.51 12.41
N ASP A 23 18.58 4.50 12.18
CA ASP A 23 18.51 3.28 12.99
C ASP A 23 19.74 2.37 12.86
N HIS A 24 20.45 2.47 11.74
CA HIS A 24 21.71 1.76 11.50
C HIS A 24 22.92 2.48 12.09
N ARG A 25 22.91 3.82 12.16
CA ARG A 25 24.06 4.63 12.60
C ARG A 25 24.08 4.95 14.09
N ALA A 26 22.93 4.95 14.76
CA ALA A 26 22.83 5.20 16.18
C ALA A 26 22.33 3.95 16.94
N GLU A 27 22.72 3.80 18.20
CA GLU A 27 22.06 2.88 19.13
C GLU A 27 20.65 3.40 19.43
N VAL A 28 19.74 3.17 18.48
CA VAL A 28 18.33 3.52 18.59
C VAL A 28 17.59 2.42 19.37
N SER A 29 16.63 2.83 20.19
CA SER A 29 15.80 1.89 20.95
C SER A 29 15.08 0.89 20.04
N ALA A 30 14.98 -0.37 20.48
CA ALA A 30 14.31 -1.43 19.72
C ALA A 30 12.88 -1.04 19.29
N ASN A 31 12.15 -0.34 20.17
CA ASN A 31 10.80 0.15 19.89
C ASN A 31 10.74 1.09 18.68
N LYS A 32 11.73 1.98 18.49
CA LYS A 32 11.76 2.88 17.32
C LYS A 32 12.07 2.10 16.03
N LYS A 33 13.01 1.15 16.08
CA LYS A 33 13.32 0.28 14.92
C LYS A 33 12.10 -0.51 14.46
N ILE A 34 11.33 -1.01 15.43
CA ILE A 34 10.07 -1.72 15.20
C ILE A 34 9.03 -0.81 14.53
N THR A 35 8.85 0.41 15.03
CA THR A 35 7.86 1.33 14.45
C THR A 35 8.23 1.74 13.02
N ASP A 36 9.51 1.96 12.77
CA ASP A 36 10.00 2.39 11.44
C ASP A 36 9.88 1.24 10.43
N ALA A 37 10.17 0.01 10.85
CA ALA A 37 9.96 -1.20 10.07
C ALA A 37 8.48 -1.44 9.73
N LYS A 38 7.60 -1.25 10.72
CA LYS A 38 6.16 -1.35 10.49
C LYS A 38 5.68 -0.29 9.50
N LEU A 39 6.11 0.96 9.68
CA LEU A 39 5.74 2.06 8.79
C LEU A 39 6.20 1.79 7.35
N ALA A 40 7.40 1.23 7.17
CA ALA A 40 7.90 0.85 5.85
C ALA A 40 7.04 -0.20 5.17
N LYS A 41 6.65 -1.24 5.91
CA LYS A 41 5.79 -2.31 5.41
C LYS A 41 4.38 -1.80 5.05
N ASP A 42 3.78 -0.99 5.91
CA ASP A 42 2.44 -0.42 5.67
C ASP A 42 2.47 0.52 4.46
N PHE A 43 3.50 1.37 4.36
CA PHE A 43 3.67 2.27 3.22
C PHE A 43 3.87 1.50 1.90
N GLN A 44 4.67 0.43 1.90
CA GLN A 44 4.84 -0.44 0.73
C GLN A 44 3.50 -1.04 0.28
N ALA A 45 2.64 -1.44 1.21
CA ALA A 45 1.32 -1.99 0.90
C ALA A 45 0.41 -0.95 0.22
N VAL A 46 0.33 0.26 0.80
CA VAL A 46 -0.45 1.37 0.23
C VAL A 46 0.09 1.77 -1.14
N LEU A 47 1.42 1.83 -1.29
CA LEU A 47 2.03 2.21 -2.56
C LEU A 47 1.73 1.20 -3.67
N LYS A 48 1.69 -0.09 -3.34
CA LYS A 48 1.30 -1.15 -4.27
C LYS A 48 -0.14 -0.99 -4.75
N GLU A 49 -1.07 -0.63 -3.85
CA GLU A 49 -2.46 -0.34 -4.22
C GLU A 49 -2.56 0.91 -5.11
N PHE A 50 -1.81 1.96 -4.77
CA PHE A 50 -1.75 3.17 -5.58
C PHE A 50 -1.22 2.92 -6.99
N GLN A 51 -0.14 2.14 -7.12
CA GLN A 51 0.41 1.75 -8.43
C GLN A 51 -0.59 0.95 -9.26
N LYS A 52 -1.36 0.04 -8.62
CA LYS A 52 -2.44 -0.71 -9.28
C LYS A 52 -3.54 0.23 -9.77
N ALA A 53 -3.95 1.21 -8.94
CA ALA A 53 -4.96 2.18 -9.32
C ALA A 53 -4.50 3.09 -10.47
N GLN A 54 -3.23 3.54 -10.47
CA GLN A 54 -2.65 4.31 -11.57
C GLN A 54 -2.63 3.51 -12.88
N ARG A 55 -2.20 2.24 -12.86
CA ARG A 55 -2.24 1.37 -14.05
C ARG A 55 -3.65 1.18 -14.59
N LEU A 56 -4.62 0.89 -13.70
CA LEU A 56 -6.01 0.75 -14.10
C LEU A 56 -6.57 2.04 -14.73
N ALA A 57 -6.19 3.20 -14.18
CA ALA A 57 -6.57 4.49 -14.75
C ALA A 57 -5.94 4.72 -16.14
N ALA A 58 -4.66 4.38 -16.30
CA ALA A 58 -3.97 4.44 -17.59
C ALA A 58 -4.63 3.54 -18.65
N GLU A 59 -4.91 2.28 -18.28
CA GLU A 59 -5.58 1.30 -19.14
C GLU A 59 -6.96 1.80 -19.60
N ARG A 60 -7.74 2.39 -18.69
CA ARG A 60 -9.04 3.00 -19.00
C ARG A 60 -8.87 4.13 -20.01
N GLU A 61 -7.92 5.02 -19.79
CA GLU A 61 -7.68 6.18 -20.66
C GLU A 61 -7.21 5.75 -22.08
N THR A 62 -6.39 4.70 -22.17
CA THR A 62 -5.99 4.08 -23.45
C THR A 62 -7.12 3.30 -24.14
N ALA A 63 -8.04 2.70 -23.39
CA ALA A 63 -9.17 1.96 -23.97
C ALA A 63 -10.23 2.88 -24.57
N TYR A 64 -10.41 4.09 -24.00
CA TYR A 64 -11.34 5.09 -24.53
C TYR A 64 -10.78 5.87 -25.74
N THR A 65 -9.45 6.01 -25.87
CA THR A 65 -8.82 6.64 -27.05
C THR A 65 -9.00 5.81 -28.32
N ALA A 66 -9.03 4.47 -28.22
CA ALA A 66 -9.39 3.61 -29.35
C ALA A 66 -10.84 3.80 -29.85
N PHE A 67 -11.69 4.51 -29.09
CA PHE A 67 -13.09 4.78 -29.43
C PHE A 67 -13.32 6.17 -30.03
N VAL A 68 -12.32 7.08 -29.98
CA VAL A 68 -12.34 8.28 -30.83
C VAL A 68 -12.13 7.76 -32.25
N PRO A 69 -13.14 7.85 -33.13
CA PRO A 69 -13.19 6.94 -34.24
C PRO A 69 -11.99 7.15 -35.17
N GLN A 70 -11.26 6.07 -35.35
CA GLN A 70 -10.64 5.71 -36.63
C GLN A 70 -11.70 5.59 -37.77
N ALA A 71 -12.90 6.16 -37.61
CA ALA A 71 -13.98 6.23 -38.60
C ALA A 71 -13.91 7.49 -39.47
N VAL A 72 -12.87 8.33 -39.31
CA VAL A 72 -12.58 9.42 -40.26
C VAL A 72 -11.33 9.17 -41.09
N LEU A 73 -10.76 7.95 -41.06
CA LEU A 73 -10.11 7.50 -42.29
C LEU A 73 -11.25 7.42 -43.31
N PRO A 74 -11.24 8.21 -44.40
CA PRO A 74 -12.19 8.00 -45.46
C PRO A 74 -11.87 6.61 -45.98
N SER A 75 -12.67 5.64 -45.54
CA SER A 75 -12.75 4.31 -46.11
C SER A 75 -13.07 4.54 -47.56
N SER A 76 -12.01 4.55 -48.35
CA SER A 76 -12.02 4.62 -49.79
C SER A 76 -12.84 5.78 -50.37
N TYR A 77 -12.13 6.59 -51.13
CA TYR A 77 -12.51 6.88 -52.50
C TYR A 77 -12.95 5.58 -53.25
N THR A 78 -14.04 4.94 -52.88
CA THR A 78 -14.95 4.33 -53.84
C THR A 78 -15.62 5.56 -54.42
N ALA A 79 -15.13 6.15 -55.52
CA ALA A 79 -15.39 5.63 -56.86
C ALA A 79 -16.87 5.20 -57.04
N SER A 80 -17.80 5.76 -56.25
CA SER A 80 -19.22 5.69 -56.51
C SER A 80 -19.58 6.92 -57.32
N GLU A 81 -19.46 6.70 -58.63
CA GLU A 81 -20.31 7.24 -59.67
C GLU A 81 -20.11 8.72 -59.99
N LEU A 82 -19.15 8.93 -60.89
CA LEU A 82 -19.29 9.85 -62.01
C LEU A 82 -20.55 9.47 -62.83
N ASP A 83 -21.76 9.61 -62.27
CA ASP A 83 -22.94 9.87 -63.09
C ASP A 83 -23.04 11.39 -63.26
N LEU A 84 -22.18 11.91 -64.13
CA LEU A 84 -22.42 13.20 -64.77
C LEU A 84 -23.54 12.97 -65.79
N SER A 85 -24.77 12.82 -65.30
CA SER A 85 -25.97 12.92 -66.12
C SER A 85 -25.86 14.24 -66.89
N SER A 86 -25.79 14.13 -68.21
CA SER A 86 -25.31 15.15 -69.15
C SER A 86 -26.25 16.36 -69.32
N ASP A 87 -27.16 16.60 -68.37
CA ASP A 87 -28.34 17.47 -68.55
C ASP A 87 -28.48 18.58 -67.48
N LYS A 88 -27.43 18.83 -66.67
CA LYS A 88 -27.44 19.90 -65.65
C LYS A 88 -26.87 21.21 -66.20
N SER A 89 -27.57 22.32 -65.95
CA SER A 89 -27.15 23.66 -66.38
C SER A 89 -25.80 24.05 -65.74
N PRO A 90 -24.99 24.91 -66.38
CA PRO A 90 -23.69 25.33 -65.86
C PRO A 90 -23.79 25.99 -64.46
N GLU A 91 -24.90 26.65 -64.16
CA GLU A 91 -25.17 27.27 -62.84
C GLU A 91 -25.37 26.23 -61.73
N GLN A 92 -26.07 25.12 -62.00
CA GLN A 92 -26.24 24.03 -61.03
C GLN A 92 -24.92 23.32 -60.72
N ARG A 93 -24.01 23.22 -61.71
CA ARG A 93 -22.65 22.67 -61.49
C ARG A 93 -21.82 23.58 -60.59
N ALA A 94 -21.89 24.90 -60.77
CA ALA A 94 -21.18 25.85 -59.92
C ALA A 94 -21.66 25.79 -58.45
N LEU A 95 -22.98 25.71 -58.23
CA LEU A 95 -23.57 25.54 -56.89
C LEU A 95 -23.15 24.22 -56.21
N LEU A 96 -23.09 23.12 -56.95
CA LEU A 96 -22.63 21.83 -56.41
C LEU A 96 -21.14 21.86 -56.02
N VAL A 97 -20.31 22.56 -56.80
CA VAL A 97 -18.88 22.73 -56.47
C VAL A 97 -18.70 23.63 -55.25
N GLU A 98 -19.45 24.73 -55.13
CA GLU A 98 -19.42 25.61 -53.96
C GLU A 98 -19.88 24.87 -52.69
N SER A 99 -20.97 24.08 -52.79
CA SER A 99 -21.45 23.24 -51.68
C SER A 99 -20.40 22.22 -51.24
N ARG A 100 -19.73 21.55 -52.19
CA ARG A 100 -18.66 20.60 -51.89
C ARG A 100 -17.45 21.30 -51.25
N ARG A 101 -17.11 22.51 -51.70
CA ARG A 101 -16.02 23.31 -51.12
C ARG A 101 -16.32 23.69 -49.67
N GLN A 102 -17.57 24.03 -49.36
CA GLN A 102 -17.99 24.35 -48.00
C GLN A 102 -18.01 23.11 -47.09
N GLU A 103 -18.42 21.96 -47.62
CA GLU A 103 -18.35 20.66 -46.93
C GLU A 103 -16.90 20.27 -46.59
N VAL A 104 -15.96 20.43 -47.53
CA VAL A 104 -14.53 20.15 -47.28
C VAL A 104 -13.96 21.07 -46.20
N LEU A 105 -14.32 22.35 -46.17
CA LEU A 105 -13.85 23.28 -45.14
C LEU A 105 -14.40 22.94 -43.74
N LEU A 106 -15.63 22.45 -43.64
CA LEU A 106 -16.21 21.99 -42.37
C LEU A 106 -15.50 20.72 -41.87
N LEU A 107 -15.22 19.78 -42.77
CA LEU A 107 -14.46 18.57 -42.47
C LEU A 107 -13.03 18.88 -42.01
N ASP A 108 -12.36 19.84 -42.65
CA ASP A 108 -11.00 20.27 -42.27
C ASP A 108 -10.97 20.87 -40.86
N ASN A 109 -11.98 21.66 -40.50
CA ASN A 109 -12.15 22.19 -39.14
C ASN A 109 -12.36 21.08 -38.10
N GLU A 110 -13.16 20.07 -38.44
CA GLU A 110 -13.43 18.91 -37.57
C GLU A 110 -12.19 18.04 -37.38
N ILE A 111 -11.38 17.83 -38.43
CA ILE A 111 -10.11 17.10 -38.37
C ILE A 111 -9.13 17.81 -37.44
N VAL A 112 -8.92 19.11 -37.63
CA VAL A 112 -7.99 19.91 -36.80
C VAL A 112 -8.42 19.90 -35.32
N PHE A 113 -9.71 20.02 -35.05
CA PHE A 113 -10.23 19.93 -33.68
C PHE A 113 -9.99 18.55 -33.06
N ASN A 114 -10.30 17.48 -33.81
CA ASN A 114 -10.10 16.11 -33.34
C ASN A 114 -8.61 15.79 -33.11
N GLU A 115 -7.72 16.29 -33.96
CA GLU A 115 -6.28 16.11 -33.82
C GLU A 115 -5.73 16.80 -32.56
N ALA A 116 -6.19 18.04 -32.26
CA ALA A 116 -5.84 18.72 -31.02
C ALA A 116 -6.32 17.96 -29.77
N ILE A 117 -7.52 17.36 -29.81
CA ILE A 117 -8.05 16.53 -28.73
C ILE A 117 -7.21 15.26 -28.54
N ILE A 118 -6.79 14.61 -29.64
CA ILE A 118 -5.92 13.42 -29.60
C ILE A 118 -4.57 13.77 -29.00
N GLU A 119 -3.97 14.89 -29.40
CA GLU A 119 -2.66 15.35 -28.91
C GLU A 119 -2.68 15.65 -27.39
N GLU A 120 -3.70 16.37 -26.90
CA GLU A 120 -3.85 16.64 -25.46
C GLU A 120 -3.98 15.34 -24.65
N ARG A 121 -4.68 14.34 -25.19
CA ARG A 121 -4.86 13.03 -24.55
C ARG A 121 -3.59 12.20 -24.55
N GLU A 122 -2.85 12.18 -25.67
CA GLU A 122 -1.58 11.46 -25.77
C GLU A 122 -0.57 12.01 -24.76
N GLN A 123 -0.48 13.34 -24.63
CA GLN A 123 0.33 13.99 -23.60
C GLN A 123 -0.10 13.55 -22.19
N GLY A 124 -1.41 13.52 -21.91
CA GLY A 124 -1.94 13.04 -20.64
C GLY A 124 -1.57 11.58 -20.34
N ILE A 125 -1.64 10.69 -21.32
CA ILE A 125 -1.24 9.28 -21.18
C ILE A 125 0.27 9.18 -20.92
N GLN A 126 1.08 9.95 -21.63
CA GLN A 126 2.53 9.96 -21.46
C GLN A 126 2.94 10.42 -20.04
N GLU A 127 2.29 11.45 -19.51
CA GLU A 127 2.49 11.90 -18.13
C GLU A 127 2.15 10.81 -17.10
N ILE A 128 1.06 10.06 -17.33
CA ILE A 128 0.66 8.95 -16.45
C ILE A 128 1.70 7.84 -16.48
N GLN A 129 2.18 7.47 -17.67
CA GLN A 129 3.22 6.45 -17.81
C GLN A 129 4.51 6.85 -17.10
N GLN A 130 4.92 8.13 -17.21
CA GLN A 130 6.07 8.65 -16.50
C GLN A 130 5.89 8.57 -14.98
N GLN A 131 4.72 8.95 -14.46
CA GLN A 131 4.40 8.85 -13.02
C GLN A 131 4.39 7.40 -12.52
N ILE A 132 3.87 6.46 -13.31
CA ILE A 132 3.91 5.02 -12.99
C ILE A 132 5.36 4.53 -12.91
N GLY A 133 6.21 4.97 -13.84
CA GLY A 133 7.63 4.65 -13.83
C GLY A 133 8.33 5.15 -12.56
N GLU A 134 8.07 6.39 -12.18
CA GLU A 134 8.64 6.99 -10.97
C GLU A 134 8.19 6.28 -9.68
N VAL A 135 6.90 5.98 -9.55
CA VAL A 135 6.36 5.21 -8.41
C VAL A 135 6.98 3.81 -8.35
N ASN A 136 7.24 3.19 -9.51
CA ASN A 136 7.85 1.88 -9.59
C ASN A 136 9.30 1.86 -9.09
N GLU A 137 10.08 2.92 -9.37
CA GLU A 137 11.44 3.04 -8.82
C GLU A 137 11.39 3.20 -7.28
N ILE A 138 10.49 4.05 -6.77
CA ILE A 138 10.29 4.19 -5.32
C ILE A 138 9.87 2.85 -4.68
N PHE A 139 9.02 2.07 -5.36
CA PHE A 139 8.60 0.76 -4.88
C PHE A 139 9.76 -0.23 -4.78
N LYS A 140 10.69 -0.22 -5.73
CA LYS A 140 11.91 -1.06 -5.67
C LYS A 140 12.80 -0.65 -4.49
N ASP A 141 13.02 0.64 -4.30
CA ASP A 141 13.81 1.16 -3.18
C ASP A 141 13.19 0.78 -1.83
N LEU A 142 11.86 0.85 -1.71
CA LEU A 142 11.14 0.41 -0.52
C LEU A 142 11.22 -1.09 -0.29
N ALA A 143 11.22 -1.90 -1.35
CA ALA A 143 11.33 -3.36 -1.21
C ALA A 143 12.66 -3.76 -0.58
N VAL A 144 13.75 -3.07 -0.93
CA VAL A 144 15.06 -3.24 -0.28
C VAL A 144 14.96 -2.85 1.20
N LEU A 145 14.40 -1.68 1.49
CA LEU A 145 14.27 -1.15 2.85
C LEU A 145 13.43 -2.05 3.77
N VAL A 146 12.35 -2.65 3.26
CA VAL A 146 11.50 -3.57 4.02
C VAL A 146 12.16 -4.93 4.20
N HIS A 147 12.90 -5.42 3.20
CA HIS A 147 13.60 -6.70 3.28
C HIS A 147 14.69 -6.69 4.39
N GLU A 148 15.46 -5.61 4.49
CA GLU A 148 16.49 -5.44 5.53
C GLU A 148 15.90 -5.41 6.95
N GLN A 149 14.63 -5.02 7.11
CA GLN A 149 13.96 -4.92 8.41
C GLN A 149 13.21 -6.19 8.84
N GLY A 150 13.20 -7.25 8.00
CA GLY A 150 12.41 -8.46 8.23
C GLY A 150 12.73 -9.22 9.52
N ALA A 151 14.00 -9.24 9.95
CA ALA A 151 14.42 -9.93 11.18
C ALA A 151 13.87 -9.26 12.46
N ILE A 152 13.81 -7.92 12.49
CA ILE A 152 13.39 -7.15 13.68
C ILE A 152 11.89 -7.31 13.94
N ILE A 153 11.06 -7.42 12.90
CA ILE A 153 9.60 -7.60 13.07
C ILE A 153 9.28 -9.02 13.58
N ASP A 154 10.02 -10.03 13.12
CA ASP A 154 9.85 -11.42 13.58
C ASP A 154 10.17 -11.56 15.09
N ASP A 155 11.16 -10.81 15.56
CA ASP A 155 11.51 -10.71 16.99
C ASP A 155 10.38 -10.11 17.86
N ILE A 156 9.47 -9.30 17.30
CA ILE A 156 8.30 -8.81 18.05
C ILE A 156 7.30 -9.93 18.28
N GLY A 157 7.04 -10.74 17.25
CA GLY A 157 6.18 -11.91 17.35
C GLY A 157 6.69 -12.84 18.44
N SER A 158 8.00 -13.11 18.42
CA SER A 158 8.65 -13.94 19.44
C SER A 158 8.60 -13.29 20.83
N ASN A 159 8.77 -11.96 20.96
CA ASN A 159 8.66 -11.27 22.24
C ASN A 159 7.23 -11.26 22.79
N ILE A 160 6.20 -11.13 21.93
CA ILE A 160 4.80 -11.16 22.36
C ILE A 160 4.41 -12.56 22.82
N GLU A 161 4.86 -13.60 22.11
CA GLU A 161 4.66 -14.99 22.48
C GLU A 161 5.42 -15.33 23.76
N GLY A 162 6.64 -14.83 23.91
CA GLY A 162 7.45 -14.94 25.12
C GLY A 162 6.78 -14.28 26.33
N ALA A 163 6.27 -13.05 26.19
CA ALA A 163 5.55 -12.34 27.24
C ALA A 163 4.25 -13.06 27.63
N HIS A 164 3.51 -13.57 26.64
CA HIS A 164 2.31 -14.37 26.86
C HIS A 164 2.64 -15.66 27.63
N ALA A 165 3.67 -16.39 27.20
CA ALA A 165 4.13 -17.61 27.87
C ALA A 165 4.60 -17.34 29.31
N ALA A 166 5.39 -16.28 29.52
CA ALA A 166 5.87 -15.88 30.85
C ALA A 166 4.71 -15.50 31.78
N THR A 167 3.69 -14.79 31.28
CA THR A 167 2.49 -14.42 32.05
C THR A 167 1.67 -15.65 32.41
N ALA A 168 1.48 -16.58 31.47
CA ALA A 168 0.78 -17.84 31.70
C ALA A 168 1.50 -18.70 32.76
N GLN A 169 2.84 -18.78 32.68
CA GLN A 169 3.66 -19.46 33.67
C GLN A 169 3.56 -18.78 35.04
N GLY A 170 3.66 -17.45 35.10
CA GLY A 170 3.51 -16.66 36.33
C GLY A 170 2.17 -16.93 37.01
N LYS A 171 1.07 -16.93 36.25
CA LYS A 171 -0.27 -17.30 36.76
C LYS A 171 -0.29 -18.70 37.37
N SER A 172 0.32 -19.69 36.71
CA SER A 172 0.42 -21.06 37.23
C SER A 172 1.19 -21.13 38.55
N GLN A 173 2.30 -20.39 38.65
CA GLN A 173 3.09 -20.33 39.88
C GLN A 173 2.31 -19.66 41.03
N LEU A 174 1.54 -18.60 40.76
CA LEU A 174 0.68 -17.98 41.77
C LEU A 174 -0.40 -18.95 42.28
N VAL A 175 -1.02 -19.72 41.39
CA VAL A 175 -2.01 -20.75 41.79
C VAL A 175 -1.36 -21.83 42.66
N LYS A 176 -0.15 -22.30 42.29
CA LYS A 176 0.60 -23.27 43.09
C LYS A 176 0.96 -22.69 44.46
N ALA A 177 1.48 -21.46 44.51
CA ALA A 177 1.84 -20.78 45.75
C ALA A 177 0.62 -20.62 46.67
N ALA A 178 -0.53 -20.18 46.13
CA ALA A 178 -1.76 -20.06 46.89
C ALA A 178 -2.25 -21.41 47.44
N LYS A 179 -2.15 -22.49 46.65
CA LYS A 179 -2.48 -23.86 47.10
C LYS A 179 -1.53 -24.34 48.19
N THR A 180 -0.23 -24.13 48.03
CA THR A 180 0.78 -24.50 49.03
C THR A 180 0.62 -23.71 50.32
N GLN A 181 0.37 -22.40 50.25
CA GLN A 181 0.11 -21.56 51.42
C GLN A 181 -1.15 -22.01 52.17
N ARG A 182 -2.20 -22.42 51.45
CA ARG A 182 -3.42 -22.98 52.05
C ARG A 182 -3.21 -24.37 52.66
N SER A 183 -2.32 -25.18 52.08
CA SER A 183 -2.05 -26.57 52.51
C SER A 183 -1.06 -26.65 53.67
N ASN A 184 -0.07 -25.76 53.73
CA ASN A 184 0.83 -25.61 54.88
C ASN A 184 0.13 -24.79 55.96
N SER A 185 -1.03 -25.29 56.40
CA SER A 185 -1.62 -24.87 57.65
C SER A 185 -0.60 -25.09 58.76
N SER A 186 -0.51 -24.11 59.66
CA SER A 186 0.30 -23.99 60.87
C SER A 186 0.34 -25.21 61.79
N LEU A 187 -0.33 -26.30 61.44
CA LEU A 187 -0.49 -27.54 62.20
C LEU A 187 0.84 -28.27 62.45
N ALA A 188 1.76 -28.33 61.47
CA ALA A 188 3.08 -28.95 61.70
C ALA A 188 3.94 -28.14 62.68
N CYS A 189 3.94 -26.82 62.55
CA CYS A 189 4.64 -25.93 63.48
C CYS A 189 3.99 -25.97 64.88
N LEU A 190 2.65 -25.97 64.95
CA LEU A 190 1.89 -26.08 66.18
C LEU A 190 2.15 -27.42 66.90
N LEU A 191 2.22 -28.54 66.17
CA LEU A 191 2.57 -29.85 66.73
C LEU A 191 3.99 -29.87 67.31
N LEU A 192 4.96 -29.24 66.64
CA LEU A 192 6.33 -29.12 67.17
C LEU A 192 6.39 -28.27 68.44
N VAL A 193 5.63 -27.17 68.49
CA VAL A 193 5.55 -26.31 69.69
C VAL A 193 4.92 -27.09 70.85
N ILE A 194 3.81 -27.81 70.63
CA ILE A 194 3.18 -28.65 71.65
C ILE A 194 4.16 -29.72 72.14
N PHE A 195 4.85 -30.41 71.23
CA PHE A 195 5.84 -31.42 71.58
C PHE A 195 6.97 -30.85 72.45
N GLY A 196 7.48 -29.66 72.12
CA GLY A 196 8.48 -28.96 72.92
C GLY A 196 8.01 -28.62 74.33
N ILE A 197 6.78 -28.14 74.49
CA ILE A 197 6.17 -27.84 75.81
C ILE A 197 6.07 -29.13 76.64
N VAL A 198 5.61 -30.23 76.05
CA VAL A 198 5.50 -31.53 76.74
C VAL A 198 6.87 -32.01 77.23
N LEU A 199 7.92 -31.91 76.40
CA LEU A 199 9.28 -32.28 76.80
C LEU A 199 9.80 -31.43 77.97
N ILE A 200 9.56 -30.12 77.95
CA ILE A 200 9.96 -29.23 79.05
C ILE A 200 9.28 -29.64 80.36
N ILE A 201 7.98 -29.93 80.33
CA ILE A 201 7.23 -30.38 81.52
C ILE A 201 7.81 -31.70 82.05
N VAL A 202 8.09 -32.67 81.18
CA VAL A 202 8.67 -33.96 81.58
C VAL A 202 10.04 -33.78 82.23
N ILE A 203 10.88 -32.91 81.67
CA ILE A 203 12.21 -32.61 82.24
C ILE A 203 12.06 -31.99 83.64
N ILE A 204 11.14 -31.03 83.82
CA ILE A 204 10.92 -30.39 85.12
C ILE A 204 10.43 -31.40 86.16
N VAL A 205 9.49 -32.29 85.79
CA VAL A 205 8.96 -33.32 86.71
C VAL A 205 10.00 -34.38 87.06
N LEU A 206 10.89 -34.75 86.13
CA LEU A 206 11.96 -35.72 86.40
C LEU A 206 13.15 -35.11 87.16
N ALA A 207 13.36 -33.79 87.04
CA ALA A 207 14.45 -33.08 87.71
C ALA A 207 14.05 -32.53 89.09
N ALA A 208 12.76 -32.43 89.40
CA ALA A 208 12.21 -32.08 90.70
C ALA A 208 12.08 -33.32 91.61
#